data_AF-A0A7C1G9Q5-F1
#
_entry.id   AF-A0A7C1G9Q5-F1
#
_cell.length_a   1.000
_cell.length_b   1.000
_cell.length_c   1.000
_cell.angle_alpha   90.00
_cell.angle_beta   90.00
_cell.angle_gamma   90.00
#
_symmetry.space_group_name_H-M   'P 1'
#
loop_
_entity.id
_entity.type
_entity.pdbx_description
1 polymer ?
#
loop_
_entity_poly.entity_id
_entity_poly.type
_entity_poly.pdbx_seq_one_letter_code
_entity_poly.pdbx_strand_id
1 'polypeptide(L)'
;QAIETPVGYIPTYEDLREIFARELGKEFKEDLYEKMFTIRVKGFLEKIERATKIYSTIPDTPREFFEIMDKQTQRLKALEAMHGQKVSPFKFDKK
;
A
#
# COMPACT_ATOMS: atom_id res chain seq x y z
N GLN A 1 -1.93 -3.02 -16.40
CA GLN A 1 -0.77 -3.66 -15.71
C GLN A 1 -0.79 -3.26 -14.24
N ALA A 2 -0.05 -3.92 -13.34
CA ALA A 2 -0.07 -3.57 -11.91
C ALA A 2 1.35 -3.40 -11.37
N ILE A 3 1.52 -2.43 -10.48
CA ILE A 3 2.78 -2.16 -9.78
C ILE A 3 2.75 -2.94 -8.47
N GLU A 4 3.75 -3.78 -8.26
CA GLU A 4 3.94 -4.46 -6.99
C GLU A 4 4.53 -3.50 -5.94
N THR A 5 3.89 -3.42 -4.78
CA THR A 5 4.39 -2.65 -3.63
C THR A 5 4.46 -3.53 -2.38
N PRO A 6 5.17 -3.10 -1.32
CA PRO A 6 5.22 -3.85 -0.05
C PRO A 6 3.87 -4.07 0.63
N VAL A 7 2.83 -3.33 0.21
CA VAL A 7 1.45 -3.42 0.74
C VAL A 7 0.46 -4.04 -0.25
N GLY A 8 0.93 -4.58 -1.37
CA GLY A 8 0.11 -5.21 -2.42
C GLY A 8 0.25 -4.52 -3.77
N TYR A 9 -0.64 -4.84 -4.69
CA TYR A 9 -0.62 -4.30 -6.05
C TYR A 9 -1.43 -2.99 -6.14
N ILE A 10 -0.89 -2.02 -6.86
CA ILE A 10 -1.59 -0.78 -7.23
C ILE A 10 -1.67 -0.65 -8.76
N PRO A 11 -2.69 0.01 -9.31
CA PRO A 11 -2.75 0.29 -10.75
C PRO A 11 -1.61 1.24 -11.18
N THR A 12 -1.20 1.18 -12.44
CA THR A 12 -0.28 2.18 -13.02
C THR A 12 -0.98 3.54 -13.18
N TYR A 13 -0.19 4.61 -13.28
CA TYR A 13 -0.73 5.93 -13.58
C TYR A 13 -1.45 5.96 -14.92
N GLU A 14 -0.90 5.32 -15.95
CA GLU A 14 -1.48 5.35 -17.30
C GLU A 14 -2.80 4.59 -17.38
N ASP A 15 -2.92 3.45 -16.70
CA ASP A 15 -4.18 2.71 -16.64
C ASP A 15 -5.28 3.61 -16.05
N LEU A 16 -4.98 4.33 -14.97
CA LEU A 16 -5.94 5.26 -14.36
C LEU A 16 -6.21 6.47 -15.25
N ARG A 17 -5.19 7.03 -15.90
CA ARG A 17 -5.36 8.16 -16.81
C ARG A 17 -6.30 7.81 -17.96
N GLU A 18 -6.14 6.64 -18.56
CA GLU A 18 -7.02 6.17 -19.63
C GLU A 18 -8.44 5.92 -19.15
N ILE A 19 -8.63 5.30 -17.99
CA ILE A 19 -9.95 5.04 -17.41
C ILE A 19 -10.67 6.35 -17.07
N PHE A 20 -9.99 7.31 -16.45
CA PHE A 20 -10.58 8.60 -16.10
C PHE A 20 -10.97 9.41 -17.35
N ALA A 21 -10.14 9.40 -18.39
CA ALA A 21 -10.48 10.05 -19.64
C ALA A 21 -11.68 9.38 -20.33
N ARG A 22 -11.71 8.04 -20.38
CA ARG A 22 -12.75 7.27 -21.07
C ARG A 22 -14.10 7.31 -20.35
N GLU A 23 -14.11 7.07 -19.05
CA GLU A 23 -15.34 6.89 -18.27
C GLU A 23 -15.87 8.19 -17.68
N LEU A 24 -14.98 9.12 -17.33
CA LEU A 24 -15.35 10.35 -16.61
C LEU A 24 -15.13 11.61 -17.45
N GLY A 25 -14.49 11.52 -18.62
CA GLY A 25 -14.12 12.69 -19.43
C GLY A 25 -13.20 13.66 -18.67
N LYS A 26 -12.42 13.16 -17.71
CA LYS A 26 -11.57 13.99 -16.83
C LYS A 26 -10.10 13.69 -17.04
N GLU A 27 -9.29 14.74 -16.97
CA GLU A 27 -7.85 14.60 -16.85
C GLU A 27 -7.49 14.02 -15.47
N PHE A 28 -6.64 12.99 -15.47
CA PHE A 28 -6.06 12.42 -14.26
C PHE A 28 -4.60 12.82 -14.19
N LYS A 29 -4.26 13.60 -13.16
CA LYS A 29 -2.93 14.19 -13.00
C LYS A 29 -2.03 13.33 -12.12
N GLU A 30 -0.72 13.41 -12.36
CA GLU A 30 0.29 12.65 -11.61
C GLU A 30 0.33 13.00 -10.11
N ASP A 31 0.08 14.26 -9.75
CA ASP A 31 0.02 14.71 -8.36
C ASP A 31 -1.15 14.07 -7.60
N LEU A 32 -2.30 13.88 -8.27
CA LEU A 32 -3.44 13.16 -7.74
C LEU A 32 -3.12 11.67 -7.56
N TYR A 33 -2.48 11.05 -8.55
CA TYR A 33 -2.01 9.67 -8.45
C TYR A 33 -1.05 9.48 -7.27
N GLU A 34 -0.01 10.31 -7.17
CA GLU A 34 0.94 10.28 -6.07
C GLU A 34 0.24 10.44 -4.72
N LYS A 35 -0.66 11.40 -4.60
CA LYS A 35 -1.43 11.64 -3.36
C LYS A 35 -2.28 10.43 -2.95
N MET A 36 -2.92 9.77 -3.92
CA MET A 36 -3.78 8.60 -3.70
C MET A 36 -2.98 7.36 -3.27
N PHE A 37 -1.84 7.11 -3.92
CA PHE A 37 -1.07 5.87 -3.75
C PHE A 37 0.21 6.03 -2.91
N THR A 38 0.46 7.20 -2.32
CA THR A 38 1.56 7.38 -1.35
C THR A 38 1.41 6.40 -0.18
N ILE A 39 2.45 5.58 0.02
CA ILE A 39 2.55 4.66 1.15
C ILE A 39 3.02 5.44 2.37
N ARG A 40 2.15 5.51 3.39
CA ARG A 40 2.45 6.14 4.68
C ARG A 40 2.78 5.05 5.70
N VAL A 41 4.06 4.73 5.83
CA VAL A 41 4.56 3.56 6.59
C VAL A 41 3.97 3.52 8.00
N LYS A 42 4.07 4.64 8.74
CA LYS A 42 3.55 4.74 10.11
C LYS A 42 2.06 4.37 10.20
N GLY A 43 1.24 4.87 9.28
CA GLY A 43 -0.20 4.58 9.28
C GLY A 43 -0.51 3.12 8.97
N PHE A 44 0.29 2.46 8.13
CA PHE A 44 0.17 1.03 7.88
C PHE A 44 0.60 0.20 9.09
N LEU A 45 1.70 0.56 9.75
CA LEU A 45 2.16 -0.12 10.97
C LEU A 45 1.13 -0.02 12.10
N GLU A 46 0.58 1.17 12.34
CA GLU A 46 -0.50 1.38 13.31
C GLU A 46 -1.76 0.55 12.96
N LYS A 47 -2.08 0.41 11.67
CA LYS A 47 -3.20 -0.42 11.23
C LYS A 47 -2.96 -1.90 11.52
N ILE A 48 -1.75 -2.40 11.26
CA ILE A 48 -1.36 -3.78 11.55
C ILE A 48 -1.43 -4.03 13.06
N GLU A 49 -0.86 -3.15 13.88
CA GLU A 49 -0.88 -3.27 15.33
C GLU A 49 -2.30 -3.37 15.88
N ARG A 50 -3.20 -2.46 15.44
CA ARG A 50 -4.62 -2.51 15.84
C ARG A 50 -5.29 -3.81 15.42
N ALA A 51 -5.06 -4.27 14.19
CA ALA A 51 -5.64 -5.51 13.70
C ALA A 51 -5.15 -6.71 14.53
N THR A 52 -3.83 -6.85 14.71
CA THR A 52 -3.22 -7.91 15.52
C THR A 52 -3.80 -7.94 16.93
N LYS A 53 -3.97 -6.77 17.58
CA LYS A 53 -4.57 -6.68 18.92
C LYS A 53 -6.03 -7.15 18.98
N ILE A 54 -6.84 -6.85 17.96
CA ILE A 54 -8.24 -7.29 17.90
C ILE A 54 -8.29 -8.81 17.70
N TYR A 55 -7.55 -9.32 16.73
CA TYR A 55 -7.59 -10.74 16.40
C TYR A 55 -6.94 -11.63 17.46
N SER A 56 -6.02 -11.09 18.28
CA SER A 56 -5.46 -11.83 19.43
C SER A 56 -6.49 -12.10 20.55
N THR A 57 -7.61 -11.38 20.59
CA THR A 57 -8.69 -11.65 21.55
C THR A 57 -9.72 -12.66 21.04
N ILE A 58 -9.61 -13.11 19.78
CA ILE A 58 -10.54 -14.05 19.17
C ILE A 58 -9.88 -15.45 19.21
N PRO A 59 -10.44 -16.42 19.98
CA PRO A 59 -9.80 -17.71 20.21
C PRO A 59 -9.50 -18.52 18.95
N ASP A 60 -10.38 -18.43 17.94
CA ASP A 60 -10.28 -19.23 16.72
C ASP A 60 -9.48 -18.53 15.60
N THR A 61 -8.79 -17.43 15.89
CA THR A 61 -7.94 -16.76 14.91
C THR A 61 -6.80 -17.70 14.48
N PRO A 62 -6.66 -18.00 13.18
CA PRO A 62 -5.57 -18.84 12.68
C PRO A 62 -4.21 -18.24 12.99
N ARG A 63 -3.24 -19.09 13.39
CA ARG A 63 -1.84 -18.66 13.58
C ARG A 63 -1.25 -17.97 12.35
N GLU A 64 -1.62 -18.44 11.16
CA GLU A 64 -1.19 -17.89 9.87
C GLU A 64 -1.47 -16.39 9.75
N PHE A 65 -2.58 -15.90 10.33
CA PHE A 65 -2.90 -14.47 10.34
C PHE A 65 -1.77 -13.64 10.99
N PHE A 66 -1.29 -14.06 12.16
CA PHE A 66 -0.25 -13.34 12.89
C PHE A 66 1.10 -13.42 12.16
N GLU A 67 1.40 -14.55 11.52
CA GLU A 67 2.61 -14.71 10.71
C GLU A 67 2.59 -13.78 9.48
N ILE A 68 1.43 -13.61 8.84
CA ILE A 68 1.26 -12.66 7.73
C ILE A 68 1.42 -11.23 8.23
N MET A 69 0.85 -10.87 9.39
CA MET A 69 0.97 -9.53 9.97
C MET A 69 2.41 -9.18 10.35
N ASP A 70 3.17 -10.14 10.90
CA ASP A 70 4.59 -9.93 11.18
C ASP A 70 5.39 -9.76 9.88
N LYS A 71 5.19 -10.63 8.88
CA LYS A 71 5.84 -10.47 7.56
C LYS A 71 5.54 -9.10 6.93
N GLN A 72 4.29 -8.64 7.00
CA GLN A 72 3.91 -7.30 6.53
C GLN A 72 4.65 -6.19 7.30
N THR A 73 4.76 -6.32 8.61
CA THR A 73 5.49 -5.39 9.48
C THR A 73 6.97 -5.30 9.09
N GLN A 74 7.63 -6.43 8.86
CA GLN A 74 9.03 -6.46 8.45
C GLN A 74 9.24 -5.78 7.08
N ARG A 75 8.37 -6.04 6.10
CA ARG A 75 8.43 -5.39 4.78
C ARG A 75 8.27 -3.87 4.88
N LEU A 76 7.36 -3.39 5.73
CA LEU A 76 7.14 -1.96 5.95
C LEU A 76 8.32 -1.29 6.67
N LYS A 77 8.92 -1.94 7.67
CA LYS A 77 10.12 -1.43 8.34
C LYS A 77 11.32 -1.36 7.40
N ALA A 78 11.49 -2.38 6.54
CA ALA A 78 12.52 -2.34 5.50
C ALA A 78 12.29 -1.18 4.52
N LEU A 79 11.04 -0.96 4.12
CA LEU A 79 10.67 0.17 3.28
C LEU A 79 10.97 1.53 3.96
N GLU A 80 10.68 1.65 5.26
CA GLU A 80 10.99 2.83 6.05
C GLU A 80 12.49 3.13 6.08
N ALA A 81 13.30 2.09 6.29
CA ALA A 81 14.75 2.22 6.35
C ALA A 81 15.33 2.68 5.00
N MET A 82 14.74 2.25 3.88
CA MET A 82 15.21 2.60 2.53
C MET A 82 14.70 3.96 2.02
N HIS A 83 13.45 4.31 2.34
CA HIS A 83 12.75 5.43 1.68
C HIS A 83 12.06 6.40 2.63
N GLY A 84 12.12 6.16 3.95
CA GLY A 84 11.47 6.97 4.97
C GLY A 84 9.97 6.70 5.13
N GLN A 85 9.29 7.58 5.85
CA GLN A 85 7.90 7.34 6.27
C GLN A 85 6.82 7.57 5.20
N LYS A 86 7.13 8.32 4.15
CA LYS A 86 6.19 8.61 3.04
C LYS A 86 6.88 8.24 1.74
N VAL A 87 6.37 7.21 1.07
CA VAL A 87 6.97 6.69 -0.16
C VAL A 87 6.02 6.91 -1.33
N SER A 88 6.50 7.61 -2.34
CA SER A 88 5.79 7.85 -3.59
C SER A 88 5.58 6.54 -4.36
N PRO A 89 4.39 6.31 -4.97
CA PRO A 89 4.14 5.13 -5.80
C PRO A 89 5.09 5.06 -7.00
N PHE A 90 5.60 6.19 -7.48
CA PHE A 90 6.56 6.25 -8.59
C PHE A 90 7.92 5.65 -8.27
N LYS A 91 8.22 5.36 -6.98
CA LYS A 91 9.44 4.62 -6.60
C LYS A 91 9.35 3.12 -6.95
N PHE A 92 8.15 2.61 -7.19
CA PHE A 92 7.90 1.21 -7.51
C PHE A 92 7.54 0.98 -8.98
N ASP A 93 7.18 2.06 -9.69
CA ASP A 93 6.88 1.99 -11.10
C ASP A 93 8.18 1.73 -11.89
N LYS A 94 8.26 0.57 -12.53
CA LYS A 94 9.47 0.09 -13.24
C LYS A 94 9.49 0.47 -14.72
N LYS A 95 8.82 1.57 -15.09
CA LYS A 95 8.85 2.08 -16.46
C LYS A 95 10.15 2.79 -16.79
#